data_AF-A0A350LUJ1-F1
#
_entry.id   AF-A0A350LUJ1-F1
#
_cell.length_a   1.000
_cell.length_b   1.000
_cell.length_c   1.000
_cell.angle_alpha   90.00
_cell.angle_beta   90.00
_cell.angle_gamma   90.00
#
_symmetry.space_group_name_H-M   'P 1'
#
loop_
_entity.id
_entity.type
_entity.pdbx_description
1 polymer ?
#
loop_
_entity_poly.entity_id
_entity_poly.type
_entity_poly.pdbx_seq_one_letter_code
_entity_poly.pdbx_strand_id
1 'polypeptide(L)' 'AEALPRLVEAYLSLGLVDEARTAGAILGHNFRGTEWYEQSYALLTGQGHTLEAAGDGWLQEIYRQTVLGRWL' A
#
# COMPACT_ATOMS: atom_id res chain seq x y z
N ALA A 1 -12.49 -6.35 1.38
CA ALA A 1 -11.35 -5.47 1.63
C ALA A 1 -11.16 -4.53 0.43
N GLU A 2 -12.10 -3.61 0.23
CA GLU A 2 -12.11 -2.71 -0.94
C GLU A 2 -11.49 -1.33 -0.63
N ALA A 3 -11.36 -0.95 0.65
CA ALA A 3 -10.86 0.37 1.01
C ALA A 3 -9.37 0.58 0.68
N LEU A 4 -8.52 -0.43 0.91
CA LEU A 4 -7.09 -0.34 0.62
C LEU A 4 -6.76 -0.17 -0.88
N PRO A 5 -7.35 -0.93 -1.83
CA PRO A 5 -7.06 -0.70 -3.25
C PRO A 5 -7.54 0.70 -3.69
N ARG A 6 -8.64 1.21 -3.11
CA ARG A 6 -9.08 2.59 -3.35
C ARG A 6 -8.11 3.64 -2.84
N LEU A 7 -7.41 3.38 -1.73
CA LEU A 7 -6.32 4.24 -1.28
C LEU A 7 -5.13 4.20 -2.26
N VAL A 8 -4.77 3.02 -2.79
CA VAL A 8 -3.72 2.91 -3.82
C VAL A 8 -4.08 3.77 -5.04
N GLU A 9 -5.28 3.60 -5.59
CA GLU A 9 -5.76 4.38 -6.75
C GLU A 9 -5.79 5.88 -6.47
N ALA A 10 -6.34 6.30 -5.33
CA ALA A 10 -6.46 7.71 -4.97
C ALA A 10 -5.09 8.37 -4.77
N TYR A 11 -4.17 7.69 -4.06
CA TYR A 11 -2.83 8.21 -3.83
C TYR A 11 -2.02 8.32 -5.12
N LEU A 12 -2.07 7.30 -6.00
CA LEU A 12 -1.45 7.40 -7.32
C LEU A 12 -2.01 8.57 -8.14
N SER A 13 -3.35 8.75 -8.12
CA SER A 13 -4.00 9.84 -8.85
C SER A 13 -3.60 11.23 -8.34
N LEU A 14 -3.25 11.33 -7.05
CA LEU A 14 -2.76 12.56 -6.42
C LEU A 14 -1.24 12.74 -6.52
N GLY A 15 -0.50 11.78 -7.08
CA GLY A 15 0.97 11.80 -7.13
C GLY A 15 1.64 11.43 -5.80
N LEU A 16 0.88 10.89 -4.84
CA LEU A 16 1.33 10.44 -3.52
C LEU A 16 1.84 8.99 -3.60
N VAL A 17 2.94 8.80 -4.34
CA VAL A 17 3.42 7.45 -4.71
C VAL A 17 3.82 6.64 -3.48
N ASP A 18 4.49 7.23 -2.49
CA ASP A 18 4.96 6.48 -1.32
C ASP A 18 3.80 6.02 -0.42
N GLU A 19 2.76 6.83 -0.28
CA GLU A 19 1.51 6.45 0.40
C GLU A 19 0.78 5.34 -0.35
N ALA A 20 0.74 5.40 -1.69
CA ALA A 20 0.16 4.34 -2.51
C ALA A 20 0.91 3.01 -2.32
N ARG A 21 2.24 3.05 -2.31
CA ARG A 21 3.08 1.86 -2.09
C ARG A 21 2.88 1.28 -0.69
N THR A 22 2.72 2.12 0.33
CA THR A 22 2.39 1.70 1.69
C THR A 22 1.02 1.03 1.77
N ALA A 23 -0.01 1.58 1.13
CA ALA A 23 -1.31 0.92 1.04
C ALA A 23 -1.22 -0.44 0.32
N GLY A 24 -0.42 -0.52 -0.74
CA GLY A 24 -0.11 -1.76 -1.45
C GLY A 24 0.62 -2.79 -0.58
N ALA A 25 1.55 -2.36 0.26
CA ALA A 25 2.27 -3.23 1.21
C ALA A 25 1.32 -3.86 2.24
N ILE A 26 0.39 -3.06 2.78
CA ILE A 26 -0.64 -3.55 3.72
C ILE A 26 -1.53 -4.59 3.04
N LEU A 27 -1.93 -4.37 1.78
CA LEU A 27 -2.66 -5.34 0.98
C LEU A 27 -1.87 -6.63 0.77
N GLY A 28 -0.60 -6.52 0.36
CA GLY A 28 0.27 -7.67 0.14
C GLY A 28 0.58 -8.47 1.40
N HIS A 29 0.45 -7.85 2.58
CA HIS A 29 0.58 -8.52 3.86
C HIS A 29 -0.71 -9.25 4.28
N ASN A 30 -1.87 -8.60 4.20
CA ASN A 30 -3.12 -9.11 4.78
C ASN A 30 -4.05 -9.82 3.80
N PHE A 31 -3.94 -9.51 2.50
CA PHE A 31 -4.91 -9.88 1.47
C PHE A 31 -4.24 -10.39 0.19
N ARG A 32 -3.04 -10.97 0.30
CA ARG A 32 -2.33 -11.57 -0.84
C ARG A 32 -3.20 -12.63 -1.53
N GLY A 33 -3.20 -12.65 -2.86
CA GLY A 33 -3.96 -13.60 -3.68
C GLY A 33 -5.45 -13.28 -3.79
N THR A 34 -5.89 -12.11 -3.32
CA THR A 34 -7.23 -11.58 -3.60
C THR A 34 -7.24 -10.72 -4.85
N GLU A 35 -8.40 -10.54 -5.49
CA GLU A 35 -8.53 -9.64 -6.65
C GLU A 35 -8.04 -8.22 -6.36
N TRP A 36 -8.24 -7.73 -5.13
CA TRP A 36 -7.81 -6.41 -4.67
C TRP A 36 -6.29 -6.26 -4.65
N TYR A 37 -5.61 -7.31 -4.22
CA TYR A 37 -4.16 -7.39 -4.27
C TYR A 37 -3.66 -7.41 -5.72
N GLU A 38 -4.23 -8.28 -6.56
CA GLU A 38 -3.80 -8.42 -7.96
C GLU A 38 -3.96 -7.10 -8.74
N GLN A 39 -5.09 -6.40 -8.54
CA GLN A 39 -5.34 -5.08 -9.16
C GLN A 39 -4.33 -4.04 -8.69
N SER A 40 -4.12 -3.91 -7.38
CA SER A 40 -3.17 -2.94 -6.81
C SER A 40 -1.74 -3.25 -7.23
N TYR A 41 -1.40 -4.53 -7.33
CA TYR A 41 -0.10 -4.99 -7.81
C TYR A 41 0.12 -4.59 -9.26
N ALA A 42 -0.86 -4.85 -10.14
CA ALA A 42 -0.79 -4.47 -11.53
C ALA A 42 -0.68 -2.95 -11.72
N LEU A 43 -1.43 -2.15 -10.95
CA LEU A 43 -1.36 -0.69 -10.99
C LEU A 43 0.04 -0.17 -10.62
N LEU A 44 0.57 -0.59 -9.47
CA LEU A 44 1.87 -0.11 -8.99
C LEU A 44 3.02 -0.57 -9.88
N THR A 45 3.07 -1.87 -10.21
CA THR A 45 4.15 -2.42 -11.04
C THR A 45 4.07 -1.96 -12.49
N GLY A 46 2.87 -1.72 -13.03
CA GLY A 46 2.68 -1.12 -14.35
C GLY A 46 3.22 0.30 -14.47
N GLN A 47 3.38 1.01 -13.35
CA GLN A 47 4.01 2.33 -13.27
C GLN A 47 5.49 2.27 -12.83
N GLY A 48 6.07 1.07 -12.70
CA GLY A 48 7.47 0.89 -12.27
C GLY A 48 7.69 1.00 -10.76
N HIS A 49 6.63 0.94 -9.96
CA HIS A 49 6.70 0.99 -8.49
C HIS A 49 6.58 -0.41 -7.86
N THR A 50 7.15 -0.58 -6.66
CA THR A 50 7.03 -1.80 -5.85
C THR A 50 5.99 -1.63 -4.74
N LEU A 51 5.43 -2.74 -4.24
CA LEU A 51 4.51 -2.73 -3.08
C LEU A 51 5.27 -2.74 -1.75
N GLU A 52 6.45 -2.14 -1.71
CA GLU A 52 7.22 -1.98 -0.49
C GLU A 52 6.79 -0.68 0.19
N ALA A 53 6.47 -0.76 1.48
CA ALA A 53 6.09 0.43 2.24
C ALA A 53 7.21 1.47 2.19
N ALA A 54 6.84 2.72 1.93
CA ALA A 54 7.74 3.84 1.72
C ALA A 54 7.15 5.12 2.32
N GLY A 55 7.98 6.16 2.44
CA GLY A 55 7.61 7.42 3.08
C GLY A 55 7.52 7.34 4.60
N ASP A 56 7.10 8.45 5.20
CA ASP A 56 6.98 8.68 6.65
C ASP A 56 5.57 9.18 7.06
N GLY A 57 4.58 9.03 6.17
CA GLY A 57 3.19 9.42 6.39
C GLY A 57 2.43 8.54 7.39
N TRP A 58 1.24 9.00 7.80
CA TRP A 58 0.42 8.37 8.84
C TRP A 58 0.13 6.87 8.60
N LEU A 59 -0.09 6.47 7.35
CA LEU A 59 -0.41 5.07 7.02
C LEU A 59 0.81 4.16 7.20
N GLN A 60 2.01 4.69 6.92
CA GLN A 60 3.26 3.97 7.16
C GLN A 60 3.47 3.79 8.65
N GLU A 61 3.25 4.84 9.44
CA GLU A 61 3.39 4.81 10.90
C GLU A 61 2.48 3.73 11.50
N ILE A 62 1.21 3.72 11.11
CA ILE A 62 0.26 2.69 11.56
C ILE A 62 0.71 1.29 11.11
N TYR A 63 1.13 1.13 9.86
CA TYR A 63 1.61 -0.17 9.36
C TYR A 63 2.81 -0.68 10.17
N ARG A 64 3.77 0.21 10.45
CA ARG A 64 4.98 -0.10 11.23
C ARG A 64 4.65 -0.50 12.67
N GLN A 65 3.80 0.25 13.35
CA GLN A 65 3.44 -0.01 14.74
C GLN A 65 2.54 -1.24 14.89
N THR A 66 1.48 -1.32 14.08
CA THR A 66 0.40 -2.29 14.30
C THR A 66 0.61 -3.62 13.59
N VAL A 67 1.12 -3.59 12.36
CA VAL A 67 1.31 -4.82 11.56
C VAL A 67 2.72 -5.37 11.75
N LEU A 68 3.74 -4.51 11.77
CA LEU A 68 5.12 -4.94 11.95
C LEU A 68 5.56 -5.00 13.42
N GLY A 69 4.77 -4.48 14.36
CA GLY A 69 5.08 -4.50 15.79
C GLY A 69 6.28 -3.61 16.19
N ARG A 70 6.63 -2.61 15.38
CA ARG A 70 7.79 -1.73 15.59
C ARG A 70 7.33 -0.39 16.18
N TRP A 71 7.36 -0.32 17.51
CA TRP A 71 6.90 0.84 18.28
C TRP A 71 8.01 1.87 18.60
N LEU A 72 9.25 1.56 18.25
CA LEU A 72 10.46 2.37 18.42
C LEU A 72 11.12 2.57 17.05
#